data_AF-A0A7C3IZ16-F1
#
_entry.id   AF-A0A7C3IZ16-F1
#
_cell.length_a   1.000
_cell.length_b   1.000
_cell.length_c   1.000
_cell.angle_alpha   90.00
_cell.angle_beta   90.00
_cell.angle_gamma   90.00
#
_symmetry.space_group_name_H-M   'P 1'
#
loop_
_entity.id
_entity.type
_entity.pdbx_description
1 polymer ?
#
loop_
_entity_poly.entity_id
_entity_poly.type
_entity_poly.pdbx_seq_one_letter_code
_entity_poly.pdbx_strand_id
1 'polypeptide(L)'
;MSVAPTPGGPHDGRLHQLAQRLAESDPSLRFPRRLRIAMTVGPFLGFGVILLVAALVSGYGMVIWLSGIEIGSFIGFGKFVIFGGVVRDVILKVFHYVPKTNPPSPWLLAGTVIYGDVATAMVMLANMSVFLRMGSFGRRLAACHDAGWRVLRANPWMRRMAWAGVAVFVAAPFQGTGAVIGTILARILGLSWFSTLSATAVGSAAGCVSLALLGQYARERVQAIAEHPVAMVVALAITVAVLTLLGRWFIGKSSEIPGDPPNPAGDPPPSCD
;
A
#
# COMPACT_ATOMS: atom_id res chain seq x y z
N MET A 1 26.98 -1.00 -17.98
CA MET A 1 26.81 -1.96 -16.87
C MET A 1 27.02 -1.21 -15.56
N SER A 2 25.94 -0.90 -14.84
CA SER A 2 26.05 -0.31 -13.50
C SER A 2 26.55 -1.41 -12.55
N VAL A 3 27.74 -1.20 -11.99
CA VAL A 3 28.31 -2.09 -10.97
C VAL A 3 27.38 -2.02 -9.77
N ALA A 4 26.66 -3.11 -9.50
CA ALA A 4 25.91 -3.22 -8.27
C ALA A 4 26.90 -3.02 -7.11
N PRO A 5 26.62 -2.13 -6.14
CA PRO A 5 27.55 -1.86 -5.06
C PRO A 5 27.88 -3.16 -4.33
N THR A 6 29.18 -3.41 -4.15
CA THR A 6 29.68 -4.58 -3.43
C THR A 6 29.20 -4.51 -1.98
N PRO A 7 28.57 -5.57 -1.46
CA PRO A 7 28.08 -5.56 -0.09
C PRO A 7 29.25 -5.38 0.88
N GLY A 8 29.28 -4.26 1.60
CA GLY A 8 30.32 -3.93 2.58
C GLY A 8 31.17 -2.69 2.27
N GLY A 9 30.86 -1.91 1.23
CA GLY A 9 31.56 -0.65 0.93
C GLY A 9 31.28 0.49 1.95
N PRO A 10 32.09 1.58 1.95
CA PRO A 10 31.91 2.74 2.84
C PRO A 10 30.49 3.36 2.77
N HIS A 11 29.86 3.30 1.59
CA HIS A 11 28.50 3.74 1.35
C HIS A 11 27.46 2.90 2.12
N ASP A 12 27.66 1.57 2.22
CA ASP A 12 26.76 0.67 2.95
C ASP A 12 26.81 0.93 4.46
N GLY A 13 27.99 1.24 5.01
CA GLY A 13 28.16 1.64 6.40
C GLY A 13 27.40 2.92 6.73
N ARG A 14 27.46 3.93 5.85
CA ARG A 14 26.72 5.20 6.01
C ARG A 14 25.21 4.99 6.00
N LEU A 15 24.68 4.17 5.07
CA LEU A 15 23.25 3.87 5.01
C LEU A 15 22.77 3.08 6.24
N HIS A 16 23.60 2.17 6.75
CA HIS A 16 23.26 1.44 7.97
C HIS A 16 23.18 2.37 9.19
N GLN A 17 24.14 3.28 9.35
CA GLN A 17 24.10 4.30 10.42
C GLN A 17 22.90 5.24 10.27
N LEU A 18 22.57 5.65 9.04
CA LEU A 18 21.38 6.47 8.78
C LEU A 18 20.10 5.74 9.16
N ALA A 19 19.96 4.46 8.81
CA ALA A 19 18.81 3.64 9.19
C ALA A 19 18.67 3.52 10.71
N GLN A 20 19.77 3.35 11.45
CA GLN A 20 19.77 3.34 12.92
C GLN A 20 19.32 4.68 13.50
N ARG A 21 19.85 5.80 13.01
CA ARG A 21 19.43 7.15 13.46
C ARG A 21 17.95 7.43 13.18
N LEU A 22 17.45 7.01 12.02
CA LEU A 22 16.03 7.12 11.68
C LEU A 22 15.17 6.24 12.60
N ALA A 23 15.65 5.05 12.96
CA ALA A 23 14.94 4.16 13.90
C ALA A 23 14.90 4.73 15.33
N GLU A 24 15.96 5.39 15.78
CA GLU A 24 16.04 6.02 17.11
C GLU A 24 15.23 7.31 17.21
N SER A 25 15.10 8.04 16.10
CA SER A 25 14.31 9.27 16.00
C SER A 25 12.85 9.04 15.60
N ASP A 26 12.41 7.78 15.51
CA ASP A 26 11.07 7.43 15.05
C ASP A 26 9.99 7.98 16.01
N PRO A 27 9.00 8.77 15.52
CA PRO A 27 7.96 9.37 16.37
C PRO A 27 7.14 8.33 17.15
N SER A 28 7.07 7.09 16.68
CA SER A 28 6.38 6.00 17.38
C SER A 28 6.99 5.69 18.75
N LEU A 29 8.27 5.98 18.95
CA LEU A 29 8.98 5.79 20.22
C LEU A 29 8.56 6.77 21.31
N ARG A 30 7.89 7.88 20.94
CA ARG A 30 7.31 8.83 21.91
C ARG A 30 6.13 8.21 22.67
N PHE A 31 5.50 7.18 22.11
CA PHE A 31 4.37 6.53 22.74
C PHE A 31 4.81 5.48 23.76
N PRO A 32 4.11 5.36 24.90
CA PRO A 32 4.41 4.33 25.89
C PRO A 32 4.26 2.93 25.28
N ARG A 33 5.06 1.97 25.75
CA ARG A 33 5.08 0.59 25.23
C ARG A 33 3.68 -0.02 25.13
N ARG A 34 2.81 0.23 26.13
CA ARG A 34 1.42 -0.26 26.16
C ARG A 34 0.60 0.27 24.98
N LEU A 35 0.75 1.54 24.63
CA LEU A 35 0.02 2.14 23.52
C LEU A 35 0.47 1.58 22.17
N ARG A 36 1.76 1.32 21.98
CA ARG A 36 2.26 0.66 20.75
C ARG A 36 1.73 -0.77 20.62
N ILE A 37 1.67 -1.51 21.72
CA ILE A 37 1.07 -2.85 21.74
C ILE A 37 -0.43 -2.74 21.42
N ALA A 38 -1.14 -1.79 22.02
CA ALA A 38 -2.55 -1.55 21.72
C ALA A 38 -2.77 -1.16 20.24
N MET A 39 -1.89 -0.37 19.63
CA MET A 39 -1.94 -0.02 18.20
C MET A 39 -1.62 -1.21 17.29
N THR A 40 -0.88 -2.21 17.79
CA THR A 40 -0.56 -3.43 17.03
C THR A 40 -1.66 -4.47 17.16
N VAL A 41 -2.15 -4.72 18.38
CA VAL A 41 -3.15 -5.75 18.70
C VAL A 41 -4.58 -5.24 18.46
N GLY A 42 -4.83 -3.96 18.72
CA GLY A 42 -6.15 -3.32 18.62
C GLY A 42 -6.80 -3.46 17.24
N PRO A 43 -6.07 -3.30 16.12
CA PRO A 43 -6.61 -3.58 14.79
C PRO A 43 -7.08 -5.02 14.59
N PHE A 44 -6.37 -6.02 15.12
CA PHE A 44 -6.81 -7.41 15.03
C PHE A 44 -8.04 -7.67 15.91
N LEU A 45 -8.07 -7.09 17.12
CA LEU A 45 -9.25 -7.16 18.00
C LEU A 45 -10.46 -6.48 17.39
N GLY A 46 -10.29 -5.29 16.80
CA GLY A 46 -11.37 -4.56 16.14
C GLY A 46 -11.89 -5.33 14.92
N PHE A 47 -11.02 -5.94 14.12
CA PHE A 47 -11.45 -6.85 13.05
C PHE A 47 -12.22 -8.05 13.60
N GLY A 48 -11.74 -8.66 14.70
CA GLY A 48 -12.44 -9.73 15.39
C GLY A 48 -13.84 -9.34 15.87
N VAL A 49 -14.01 -8.11 16.36
CA VAL A 49 -15.33 -7.55 16.74
C VAL A 49 -16.21 -7.36 15.50
N ILE A 50 -15.67 -6.84 14.40
CA ILE A 50 -16.42 -6.71 13.13
C ILE A 50 -16.92 -8.08 12.66
N LEU A 51 -16.05 -9.10 12.70
CA LEU A 51 -16.42 -10.47 12.34
C LEU A 51 -17.44 -11.07 13.31
N LEU A 52 -17.31 -10.82 14.61
CA LEU A 52 -18.27 -11.29 15.61
C LEU A 52 -19.66 -10.68 15.36
N VAL A 53 -19.74 -9.36 15.14
CA VAL A 53 -20.99 -8.68 14.80
C VAL A 53 -21.57 -9.23 13.50
N ALA A 54 -20.73 -9.43 12.47
CA ALA A 54 -21.16 -10.04 11.21
C ALA A 54 -21.69 -11.47 11.41
N ALA A 55 -21.07 -12.27 12.30
CA ALA A 55 -21.53 -13.61 12.64
C ALA A 55 -22.91 -13.59 13.33
N LEU A 56 -23.10 -12.66 14.28
CA LEU A 56 -24.35 -12.54 15.04
C LEU A 56 -25.51 -12.02 14.18
N VAL A 57 -25.24 -11.09 13.26
CA VAL A 57 -26.27 -10.45 12.43
C VAL A 57 -26.56 -11.22 11.15
N SER A 58 -25.53 -11.79 10.52
CA SER A 58 -25.60 -12.36 9.16
C SER A 58 -25.08 -13.80 9.06
N GLY A 59 -24.74 -14.43 10.18
CA GLY A 59 -24.29 -15.80 10.25
C GLY A 59 -22.84 -16.02 9.80
N TYR A 60 -22.38 -17.26 9.98
CA TYR A 60 -20.98 -17.66 9.73
C TYR A 60 -20.54 -17.51 8.27
N GLY A 61 -21.47 -17.62 7.31
CA GLY A 61 -21.16 -17.42 5.89
C GLY A 61 -20.62 -16.02 5.58
N MET A 62 -21.11 -14.99 6.28
CA MET A 62 -20.61 -13.62 6.14
C MET A 62 -19.17 -13.48 6.64
N VAL A 63 -18.83 -14.16 7.74
CA VAL A 63 -17.49 -14.14 8.34
C VAL A 63 -16.45 -14.71 7.37
N ILE A 64 -16.73 -15.89 6.79
CA ILE A 64 -15.84 -16.52 5.80
C ILE A 64 -15.63 -15.57 4.62
N TRP A 65 -16.71 -14.95 4.15
CA TRP A 65 -16.65 -14.10 2.96
C TRP A 65 -15.87 -12.80 3.21
N LEU A 66 -16.13 -12.11 4.32
CA LEU A 66 -15.37 -10.92 4.71
C LEU A 66 -13.89 -11.24 4.92
N SER A 67 -13.58 -12.37 5.58
CA SER A 67 -12.20 -12.81 5.79
C SER A 67 -11.51 -13.14 4.46
N GLY A 68 -12.20 -13.84 3.56
CA GLY A 68 -11.67 -14.20 2.24
C GLY A 68 -11.39 -12.97 1.38
N ILE A 69 -12.26 -11.95 1.43
CA ILE A 69 -12.03 -10.69 0.71
C ILE A 69 -10.89 -9.89 1.31
N GLU A 70 -10.81 -9.81 2.63
CA GLU A 70 -9.71 -9.10 3.28
C GLU A 70 -8.37 -9.73 2.88
N ILE A 71 -8.26 -11.06 2.98
CA ILE A 71 -7.08 -11.82 2.53
C ILE A 71 -6.82 -11.59 1.04
N GLY A 72 -7.86 -11.66 0.19
CA GLY A 72 -7.75 -11.45 -1.24
C GLY A 72 -7.27 -10.04 -1.60
N SER A 73 -7.65 -9.04 -0.81
CA SER A 73 -7.22 -7.65 -0.99
C SER A 73 -5.71 -7.49 -0.80
N PHE A 74 -5.13 -8.20 0.17
CA PHE A 74 -3.68 -8.19 0.43
C PHE A 74 -2.88 -9.02 -0.58
N ILE A 75 -3.43 -10.15 -1.04
CA ILE A 75 -2.69 -11.08 -1.92
C ILE A 75 -2.59 -10.58 -3.37
N GLY A 76 -3.56 -9.80 -3.86
CA GLY A 76 -3.37 -9.19 -5.17
C GLY A 76 -4.56 -8.44 -5.79
N PHE A 77 -5.77 -8.63 -5.27
CA PHE A 77 -6.93 -7.92 -5.83
C PHE A 77 -7.04 -6.47 -5.35
N GLY A 78 -6.28 -6.08 -4.31
CA GLY A 78 -6.27 -4.71 -3.80
C GLY A 78 -7.68 -4.23 -3.48
N LYS A 79 -8.01 -3.01 -3.89
CA LYS A 79 -9.34 -2.42 -3.69
C LYS A 79 -10.41 -2.95 -4.65
N PHE A 80 -10.03 -3.71 -5.69
CA PHE A 80 -11.00 -4.27 -6.65
C PHE A 80 -11.87 -5.38 -6.04
N VAL A 81 -11.51 -5.91 -4.87
CA VAL A 81 -12.36 -6.84 -4.11
C VAL A 81 -13.75 -6.27 -3.81
N ILE A 82 -13.91 -4.93 -3.81
CA ILE A 82 -15.19 -4.24 -3.64
C ILE A 82 -16.20 -4.62 -4.74
N PHE A 83 -15.73 -4.91 -5.96
CA PHE A 83 -16.58 -5.43 -7.04
C PHE A 83 -17.04 -6.88 -6.79
N GLY A 84 -16.40 -7.62 -5.88
CA GLY A 84 -16.87 -8.94 -5.46
C GLY A 84 -18.31 -8.92 -4.93
N GLY A 85 -18.76 -7.80 -4.35
CA GLY A 85 -20.15 -7.59 -3.96
C GLY A 85 -21.12 -7.39 -5.14
N VAL A 86 -20.61 -7.08 -6.34
CA VAL A 86 -21.39 -6.83 -7.57
C VAL A 86 -21.47 -8.07 -8.46
N VAL A 87 -20.35 -8.80 -8.62
CA VAL A 87 -20.27 -10.03 -9.44
C VAL A 87 -20.44 -11.33 -8.64
N ARG A 88 -21.08 -11.23 -7.46
CA ARG A 88 -21.22 -12.35 -6.51
C ARG A 88 -21.78 -13.60 -7.17
N ASP A 89 -22.88 -13.50 -7.91
CA ASP A 89 -23.58 -14.68 -8.44
C ASP A 89 -22.73 -15.47 -9.44
N VAL A 90 -21.76 -14.82 -10.09
CA VAL A 90 -20.81 -15.49 -10.97
C VAL A 90 -19.66 -16.11 -10.17
N ILE A 91 -19.14 -15.40 -9.16
CA ILE A 91 -18.14 -15.97 -8.24
C ILE A 91 -18.70 -17.21 -7.54
N LEU A 92 -19.94 -17.16 -7.04
CA LEU A 92 -20.59 -18.28 -6.36
C LEU A 92 -20.84 -19.47 -7.30
N LYS A 93 -21.22 -19.21 -8.56
CA LYS A 93 -21.37 -20.26 -9.60
C LYS A 93 -20.03 -20.94 -9.92
N VAL A 94 -18.94 -20.19 -10.00
CA VAL A 94 -17.60 -20.74 -10.30
C VAL A 94 -17.02 -21.52 -9.11
N PHE A 95 -17.19 -21.01 -7.89
CA PHE A 95 -16.59 -21.61 -6.69
C PHE A 95 -17.50 -22.58 -5.93
N HIS A 96 -18.69 -22.92 -6.47
CA HIS A 96 -19.68 -23.82 -5.85
C HIS A 96 -19.98 -23.52 -4.37
N TYR A 97 -19.94 -22.24 -4.00
CA TYR A 97 -20.22 -21.80 -2.64
C TYR A 97 -21.54 -21.02 -2.65
N VAL A 98 -22.53 -21.40 -1.85
CA VAL A 98 -23.83 -20.72 -1.77
C VAL A 98 -24.04 -20.24 -0.33
N PRO A 99 -23.63 -19.01 0.02
CA PRO A 99 -23.99 -18.45 1.31
C PRO A 99 -25.51 -18.26 1.35
N LYS A 100 -26.15 -18.81 2.39
CA LYS A 100 -27.59 -18.69 2.69
C LYS A 100 -28.05 -17.27 3.02
N THR A 101 -27.14 -16.28 3.04
CA THR A 101 -27.40 -14.91 3.51
C THR A 101 -27.28 -13.88 2.40
N ASN A 102 -27.96 -12.74 2.64
CA ASN A 102 -28.02 -11.63 1.70
C ASN A 102 -26.61 -11.13 1.33
N PRO A 103 -26.39 -10.70 0.07
CA PRO A 103 -25.10 -10.20 -0.36
C PRO A 103 -24.63 -9.05 0.54
N PRO A 104 -23.39 -9.06 1.02
CA PRO A 104 -22.78 -7.88 1.59
C PRO A 104 -22.74 -6.77 0.54
N SER A 105 -23.33 -5.65 0.92
CA SER A 105 -23.32 -4.42 0.14
C SER A 105 -21.89 -4.02 -0.25
N PRO A 106 -21.63 -3.49 -1.48
CA PRO A 106 -20.35 -2.89 -1.83
C PRO A 106 -19.85 -1.85 -0.81
N TRP A 107 -20.78 -1.21 -0.09
CA TRP A 107 -20.48 -0.28 0.99
C TRP A 107 -19.87 -0.96 2.22
N LEU A 108 -20.36 -2.16 2.58
CA LEU A 108 -19.78 -2.94 3.67
C LEU A 108 -18.36 -3.39 3.32
N LEU A 109 -18.16 -3.79 2.06
CA LEU A 109 -16.83 -4.14 1.56
C LEU A 109 -15.88 -2.95 1.57
N ALA A 110 -16.31 -1.80 1.05
CA ALA A 110 -15.53 -0.59 1.09
C ALA A 110 -15.16 -0.22 2.54
N GLY A 111 -16.11 -0.31 3.48
CA GLY A 111 -15.85 -0.07 4.90
C GLY A 111 -14.82 -1.04 5.49
N THR A 112 -14.89 -2.31 5.13
CA THR A 112 -13.95 -3.34 5.61
C THR A 112 -12.54 -3.09 5.07
N VAL A 113 -12.40 -2.77 3.77
CA VAL A 113 -11.11 -2.45 3.17
C VAL A 113 -10.52 -1.15 3.72
N ILE A 114 -11.35 -0.12 3.95
CA ILE A 114 -10.90 1.13 4.58
C ILE A 114 -10.39 0.84 6.00
N TYR A 115 -11.13 0.03 6.75
CA TYR A 115 -10.70 -0.41 8.07
C TYR A 115 -9.36 -1.15 7.98
N GLY A 116 -9.22 -2.11 7.07
CA GLY A 116 -8.00 -2.88 6.82
C GLY A 116 -6.79 -2.01 6.48
N ASP A 117 -6.98 -1.00 5.62
CA ASP A 117 -5.94 -0.04 5.25
C ASP A 117 -5.49 0.79 6.48
N VAL A 118 -6.45 1.34 7.25
CA VAL A 118 -6.13 2.14 8.44
C VAL A 118 -5.51 1.28 9.54
N ALA A 119 -6.03 0.08 9.76
CA ALA A 119 -5.50 -0.94 10.64
C ALA A 119 -4.03 -1.25 10.31
N THR A 120 -3.76 -1.53 9.04
CA THR A 120 -2.42 -1.85 8.53
C THR A 120 -1.47 -0.68 8.70
N ALA A 121 -1.89 0.53 8.37
CA ALA A 121 -1.10 1.74 8.59
C ALA A 121 -0.76 1.93 10.07
N MET A 122 -1.72 1.68 10.97
CA MET A 122 -1.50 1.78 12.42
C MET A 122 -0.51 0.74 12.93
N VAL A 123 -0.64 -0.53 12.50
CA VAL A 123 0.34 -1.59 12.80
C VAL A 123 1.72 -1.24 12.29
N MET A 124 1.83 -0.78 11.04
CA MET A 124 3.11 -0.40 10.44
C MET A 124 3.76 0.76 11.19
N LEU A 125 3.00 1.81 11.51
CA LEU A 125 3.52 2.96 12.22
C LEU A 125 3.95 2.62 13.66
N ALA A 126 3.22 1.74 14.34
CA ALA A 126 3.60 1.28 15.68
C ALA A 126 4.91 0.47 15.69
N ASN A 127 5.25 -0.15 14.57
CA ASN A 127 6.40 -1.05 14.41
C ASN A 127 7.48 -0.50 13.46
N MET A 128 7.40 0.77 13.05
CA MET A 128 8.30 1.37 12.04
C MET A 128 9.78 1.31 12.44
N SER A 129 10.08 1.51 13.74
CA SER A 129 11.43 1.31 14.29
C SER A 129 11.98 -0.11 14.08
N VAL A 130 11.14 -1.15 14.08
CA VAL A 130 11.55 -2.53 13.78
C VAL A 130 11.84 -2.69 12.30
N PHE A 131 11.00 -2.12 11.44
CA PHE A 131 11.20 -2.15 9.98
C PHE A 131 12.51 -1.48 9.56
N LEU A 132 12.85 -0.34 10.16
CA LEU A 132 14.10 0.38 9.89
C LEU A 132 15.35 -0.36 10.39
N ARG A 133 15.23 -1.24 11.40
CA ARG A 133 16.34 -2.03 11.92
C ARG A 133 16.64 -3.28 11.09
N MET A 134 15.76 -3.68 10.18
CA MET A 134 16.01 -4.83 9.31
C MET A 134 17.14 -4.52 8.32
N GLY A 135 18.13 -5.40 8.23
CA GLY A 135 19.40 -5.15 7.55
C GLY A 135 19.28 -4.59 6.12
N SER A 136 18.76 -5.38 5.18
CA SER A 136 18.65 -4.94 3.77
C SER A 136 17.50 -3.93 3.55
N PHE A 137 16.36 -4.17 4.19
CA PHE A 137 15.16 -3.35 4.01
C PHE A 137 15.33 -1.94 4.59
N GLY A 138 15.87 -1.82 5.80
CA GLY A 138 16.15 -0.55 6.46
C GLY A 138 17.17 0.29 5.69
N ARG A 139 18.22 -0.32 5.11
CA ARG A 139 19.18 0.39 4.24
C ARG A 139 18.52 0.99 3.01
N ARG A 140 17.66 0.23 2.33
CA ARG A 140 16.91 0.72 1.16
C ARG A 140 15.97 1.84 1.54
N LEU A 141 15.25 1.68 2.66
CA LEU A 141 14.35 2.70 3.17
C LEU A 141 15.08 4.01 3.53
N ALA A 142 16.25 3.89 4.16
CA ALA A 142 17.11 5.04 4.48
C ALA A 142 17.64 5.73 3.22
N ALA A 143 18.03 4.97 2.18
CA ALA A 143 18.46 5.52 0.90
C ALA A 143 17.31 6.28 0.20
N CYS A 144 16.11 5.70 0.18
CA CYS A 144 14.92 6.36 -0.36
C CYS A 144 14.57 7.63 0.42
N HIS A 145 14.65 7.58 1.76
CA HIS A 145 14.43 8.74 2.61
C HIS A 145 15.45 9.85 2.31
N ASP A 146 16.74 9.55 2.22
CA ASP A 146 17.77 10.55 1.90
C ASP A 146 17.56 11.19 0.51
N ALA A 147 17.26 10.38 -0.50
CA ALA A 147 16.96 10.86 -1.84
C ALA A 147 15.69 11.75 -1.85
N GLY A 148 14.60 11.28 -1.23
CA GLY A 148 13.37 12.04 -1.11
C GLY A 148 13.56 13.35 -0.36
N TRP A 149 14.32 13.32 0.73
CA TRP A 149 14.62 14.49 1.54
C TRP A 149 15.43 15.55 0.78
N ARG A 150 16.40 15.14 -0.05
CA ARG A 150 17.14 16.05 -0.94
C ARG A 150 16.21 16.76 -1.92
N VAL A 151 15.31 16.03 -2.55
CA VAL A 151 14.32 16.59 -3.50
C VAL A 151 13.35 17.53 -2.80
N LEU A 152 12.83 17.15 -1.62
CA LEU A 152 11.90 17.97 -0.83
C LEU A 152 12.54 19.23 -0.25
N ARG A 153 13.86 19.22 0.00
CA ARG A 153 14.61 20.42 0.39
C ARG A 153 14.77 21.38 -0.78
N ALA A 154 15.08 20.85 -1.97
CA ALA A 154 15.18 21.66 -3.18
C ALA A 154 13.83 22.26 -3.62
N ASN A 155 12.72 21.55 -3.33
CA ASN A 155 11.37 21.95 -3.76
C ASN A 155 10.38 22.01 -2.58
N PRO A 156 10.30 23.14 -1.85
CA PRO A 156 9.42 23.28 -0.69
C PRO A 156 7.93 23.10 -1.00
N TRP A 157 7.50 23.38 -2.23
CA TRP A 157 6.12 23.17 -2.67
C TRP A 157 5.73 21.68 -2.67
N MET A 158 6.67 20.78 -3.06
CA MET A 158 6.45 19.33 -3.02
C MET A 158 6.26 18.83 -1.59
N ARG A 159 6.97 19.45 -0.62
CA ARG A 159 6.80 19.14 0.81
C ARG A 159 5.40 19.47 1.31
N ARG A 160 4.80 20.56 0.83
CA ARG A 160 3.40 20.92 1.15
C ARG A 160 2.40 19.95 0.51
N MET A 161 2.72 19.42 -0.67
CA MET A 161 1.87 18.46 -1.39
C MET A 161 2.08 17.00 -0.98
N ALA A 162 3.05 16.69 -0.12
CA ALA A 162 3.40 15.32 0.25
C ALA A 162 2.21 14.55 0.87
N TRP A 163 1.39 15.22 1.70
CA TRP A 163 0.17 14.63 2.24
C TRP A 163 -0.84 14.27 1.15
N ALA A 164 -1.11 15.19 0.24
CA ALA A 164 -2.04 14.97 -0.86
C ALA A 164 -1.53 13.88 -1.81
N GLY A 165 -0.23 13.87 -2.11
CA GLY A 165 0.41 12.85 -2.93
C GLY A 165 0.27 11.44 -2.34
N VAL A 166 0.48 11.29 -1.03
CA VAL A 166 0.26 10.01 -0.33
C VAL A 166 -1.22 9.63 -0.37
N ALA A 167 -2.14 10.56 -0.12
CA ALA A 167 -3.57 10.27 -0.16
C ALA A 167 -4.02 9.80 -1.55
N VAL A 168 -3.60 10.49 -2.61
CA VAL A 168 -3.87 10.10 -4.02
C VAL A 168 -3.25 8.75 -4.35
N PHE A 169 -2.02 8.50 -3.90
CA PHE A 169 -1.36 7.21 -4.07
C PHE A 169 -2.15 6.08 -3.42
N VAL A 170 -2.59 6.24 -2.17
CA VAL A 170 -3.39 5.24 -1.45
C VAL A 170 -4.79 5.05 -2.05
N ALA A 171 -5.37 6.12 -2.60
CA ALA A 171 -6.65 6.07 -3.29
C ALA A 171 -6.60 5.25 -4.58
N ALA A 172 -5.44 5.20 -5.23
CA ALA A 172 -5.29 4.45 -6.46
C ALA A 172 -5.56 2.96 -6.21
N PRO A 173 -6.40 2.30 -7.02
CA PRO A 173 -6.77 0.90 -6.83
C PRO A 173 -5.70 -0.06 -7.38
N PHE A 174 -4.43 0.35 -7.43
CA PHE A 174 -3.36 -0.48 -7.96
C PHE A 174 -2.80 -1.42 -6.90
N GLN A 175 -2.37 -2.61 -7.32
CA GLN A 175 -1.62 -3.50 -6.44
C GLN A 175 -0.31 -2.81 -6.04
N GLY A 176 -0.02 -2.81 -4.74
CA GLY A 176 1.18 -2.15 -4.21
C GLY A 176 1.05 -0.65 -3.95
N THR A 177 -0.11 -0.02 -4.16
CA THR A 177 -0.34 1.38 -3.72
C THR A 177 -1.13 1.48 -2.41
N GLY A 178 -1.48 0.34 -1.79
CA GLY A 178 -2.25 0.25 -0.54
C GLY A 178 -1.53 0.77 0.72
N ALA A 179 -2.17 0.59 1.88
CA ALA A 179 -1.72 1.18 3.14
C ALA A 179 -0.27 0.85 3.54
N VAL A 180 0.24 -0.33 3.19
CA VAL A 180 1.62 -0.72 3.49
C VAL A 180 2.62 0.23 2.82
N ILE A 181 2.57 0.31 1.48
CA ILE A 181 3.51 1.13 0.71
C ILE A 181 3.21 2.62 0.89
N GLY A 182 1.93 3.00 1.00
CA GLY A 182 1.55 4.38 1.32
C GLY A 182 2.13 4.86 2.66
N THR A 183 2.09 4.02 3.69
CA THR A 183 2.70 4.32 5.00
C THR A 183 4.21 4.48 4.88
N ILE A 184 4.88 3.57 4.17
CA ILE A 184 6.34 3.64 3.94
C ILE A 184 6.69 4.94 3.20
N LEU A 185 5.97 5.26 2.12
CA LEU A 185 6.18 6.47 1.32
C LEU A 185 5.97 7.73 2.16
N ALA A 186 4.93 7.77 3.00
CA ALA A 186 4.70 8.88 3.91
C ALA A 186 5.88 9.08 4.88
N ARG A 187 6.48 7.99 5.39
CA ARG A 187 7.65 8.07 6.26
C ARG A 187 8.90 8.51 5.52
N ILE A 188 9.11 8.06 4.28
CA ILE A 188 10.18 8.53 3.37
C ILE A 188 10.08 10.05 3.17
N LEU A 189 8.87 10.57 2.99
CA LEU A 189 8.60 11.99 2.80
C LEU A 189 8.61 12.79 4.11
N GLY A 190 8.86 12.14 5.26
CA GLY A 190 8.98 12.78 6.56
C GLY A 190 7.64 13.21 7.18
N LEU A 191 6.50 12.62 6.77
CA LEU A 191 5.20 12.93 7.36
C LEU A 191 5.14 12.50 8.83
N SER A 192 4.41 13.28 9.62
CA SER A 192 4.12 12.94 11.02
C SER A 192 3.17 11.74 11.10
N TRP A 193 3.13 11.09 12.27
CA TRP A 193 2.28 9.92 12.51
C TRP A 193 0.80 10.16 12.16
N PHE A 194 0.22 11.27 12.66
CA PHE A 194 -1.16 11.64 12.37
C PHE A 194 -1.38 11.99 10.91
N SER A 195 -0.41 12.64 10.26
CA SER A 195 -0.46 13.00 8.85
C SER A 195 -0.44 11.74 7.96
N THR A 196 0.35 10.73 8.32
CA THR A 196 0.37 9.44 7.62
C THR A 196 -0.95 8.69 7.75
N LEU A 197 -1.50 8.60 8.97
CA LEU A 197 -2.80 7.95 9.16
C LEU A 197 -3.94 8.68 8.46
N SER A 198 -3.99 10.01 8.55
CA SER A 198 -5.05 10.78 7.90
C SER A 198 -4.95 10.71 6.37
N ALA A 199 -3.74 10.76 5.80
CA ALA A 199 -3.54 10.57 4.36
C ALA A 199 -4.00 9.18 3.92
N THR A 200 -3.66 8.14 4.68
CA THR A 200 -4.05 6.75 4.39
C THR A 200 -5.56 6.57 4.50
N ALA A 201 -6.18 7.11 5.54
CA ALA A 201 -7.62 7.03 5.74
C ALA A 201 -8.39 7.78 4.63
N VAL A 202 -8.00 9.02 4.33
CA VAL A 202 -8.63 9.82 3.26
C VAL A 202 -8.43 9.18 1.90
N GLY A 203 -7.20 8.74 1.59
CA GLY A 203 -6.89 8.06 0.35
C GLY A 203 -7.69 6.77 0.20
N SER A 204 -7.69 5.92 1.21
CA SER A 204 -8.43 4.65 1.18
C SER A 204 -9.94 4.91 1.06
N ALA A 205 -10.49 5.86 1.81
CA ALA A 205 -11.89 6.24 1.70
C ALA A 205 -12.23 6.75 0.30
N ALA A 206 -11.44 7.67 -0.27
CA ALA A 206 -11.66 8.18 -1.61
C ALA A 206 -11.64 7.06 -2.66
N GLY A 207 -10.64 6.17 -2.61
CA GLY A 207 -10.53 5.02 -3.52
C GLY A 207 -11.69 4.03 -3.38
N CYS A 208 -11.97 3.60 -2.15
CA CYS A 208 -12.98 2.58 -1.87
C CYS A 208 -14.41 3.09 -2.11
N VAL A 209 -14.71 4.35 -1.75
CA VAL A 209 -16.02 4.97 -2.02
C VAL A 209 -16.22 5.14 -3.52
N SER A 210 -15.19 5.58 -4.25
CA SER A 210 -15.27 5.71 -5.72
C SER A 210 -15.58 4.36 -6.38
N LEU A 211 -14.92 3.28 -5.93
CA LEU A 211 -15.18 1.93 -6.42
C LEU A 211 -16.55 1.39 -6.01
N ALA A 212 -17.01 1.67 -4.79
CA ALA A 212 -18.35 1.28 -4.35
C ALA A 212 -19.44 1.98 -5.16
N LEU A 213 -19.29 3.28 -5.41
CA LEU A 213 -20.19 4.06 -6.28
C LEU A 213 -20.17 3.52 -7.71
N LEU A 214 -18.99 3.26 -8.27
CA LEU A 214 -18.85 2.68 -9.60
C LEU A 214 -19.50 1.29 -9.67
N GLY A 215 -19.30 0.45 -8.65
CA GLY A 215 -19.93 -0.87 -8.56
C GLY A 215 -21.45 -0.81 -8.41
N GLN A 216 -21.98 0.22 -7.75
CA GLN A 216 -23.42 0.43 -7.64
C GLN A 216 -24.02 0.91 -8.96
N TYR A 217 -23.40 1.89 -9.62
CA TYR A 217 -23.89 2.45 -10.88
C TYR A 217 -23.73 1.47 -12.06
N ALA A 218 -22.61 0.74 -12.11
CA ALA A 218 -22.32 -0.20 -13.18
C ALA A 218 -22.93 -1.60 -12.95
N ARG A 219 -23.72 -1.81 -11.88
CA ARG A 219 -24.21 -3.13 -11.46
C ARG A 219 -24.88 -3.90 -12.60
N GLU A 220 -25.84 -3.29 -13.27
CA GLU A 220 -26.61 -3.93 -14.35
C GLU A 220 -25.71 -4.30 -15.54
N ARG A 221 -24.79 -3.41 -15.92
CA ARG A 221 -23.85 -3.63 -17.03
C ARG A 221 -22.84 -4.72 -16.69
N VAL A 222 -22.32 -4.71 -15.46
CA VAL A 222 -21.34 -5.68 -14.98
C VAL A 222 -21.98 -7.07 -14.85
N GLN A 223 -23.23 -7.17 -14.38
CA GLN A 223 -23.96 -8.43 -14.32
C GLN A 223 -24.21 -9.01 -15.73
N ALA A 224 -24.65 -8.19 -16.69
CA ALA A 224 -24.83 -8.62 -18.07
C ALA A 224 -23.53 -9.13 -18.71
N ILE A 225 -22.38 -8.51 -18.41
CA ILE A 225 -21.07 -8.97 -18.88
C ILE A 225 -20.66 -10.27 -18.18
N ALA A 226 -20.94 -10.40 -16.89
CA ALA A 226 -20.51 -11.54 -16.08
C ALA A 226 -21.29 -12.83 -16.41
N GLU A 227 -22.51 -12.72 -16.95
CA GLU A 227 -23.27 -13.88 -17.44
C GLU A 227 -22.66 -14.52 -18.71
N HIS A 228 -21.89 -13.77 -19.48
CA HIS A 228 -21.21 -14.27 -20.67
C HIS A 228 -19.74 -14.63 -20.36
N PRO A 229 -19.35 -15.93 -20.40
CA PRO A 229 -18.00 -16.35 -19.99
C PRO A 229 -16.89 -15.73 -20.86
N VAL A 230 -17.15 -15.54 -22.15
CA VAL A 230 -16.21 -14.90 -23.08
C VAL A 230 -16.03 -13.41 -22.74
N ALA A 231 -17.12 -12.71 -22.41
CA ALA A 231 -17.07 -11.28 -22.09
C ALA A 231 -16.33 -11.03 -20.77
N MET A 232 -16.50 -11.92 -19.78
CA MET A 232 -15.73 -11.88 -18.53
C MET A 232 -14.22 -12.06 -18.80
N VAL A 233 -13.82 -13.06 -19.59
CA VAL A 233 -12.41 -13.30 -19.92
C VAL A 233 -11.81 -12.12 -20.66
N VAL A 234 -12.54 -11.54 -21.63
CA VAL A 234 -12.12 -10.34 -22.36
C VAL A 234 -11.99 -9.14 -21.42
N ALA A 235 -12.95 -8.89 -20.52
CA ALA A 235 -12.89 -7.79 -19.56
C ALA A 235 -11.71 -7.94 -18.59
N LEU A 236 -11.45 -9.15 -18.10
CA LEU A 236 -10.30 -9.45 -17.26
C LEU A 236 -8.99 -9.27 -18.02
N ALA A 237 -8.90 -9.76 -19.27
CA ALA A 237 -7.73 -9.61 -20.13
C ALA A 237 -7.43 -8.13 -20.42
N ILE A 238 -8.46 -7.32 -20.71
CA ILE A 238 -8.33 -5.88 -20.91
C ILE A 238 -7.85 -5.21 -19.61
N THR A 239 -8.43 -5.57 -18.47
CA THR A 239 -8.02 -5.01 -17.16
C THR A 239 -6.55 -5.32 -16.88
N VAL A 240 -6.11 -6.57 -17.07
CA VAL A 240 -4.70 -6.97 -16.92
C VAL A 240 -3.80 -6.26 -17.95
N ALA A 241 -4.24 -6.14 -19.21
CA ALA A 241 -3.49 -5.45 -20.25
C ALA A 241 -3.30 -3.95 -19.92
N VAL A 242 -4.36 -3.26 -19.48
CA VAL A 242 -4.29 -1.86 -19.06
C VAL A 242 -3.37 -1.72 -17.85
N LEU A 243 -3.51 -2.57 -16.83
CA LEU A 243 -2.65 -2.53 -15.64
C LEU A 243 -1.17 -2.75 -15.98
N THR A 244 -0.86 -3.70 -16.87
CA THR A 244 0.52 -3.98 -17.30
C THR A 244 1.09 -2.86 -18.18
N LEU A 245 0.29 -2.28 -19.09
CA LEU A 245 0.70 -1.14 -19.89
C LEU A 245 0.96 0.09 -19.03
N LEU A 246 0.07 0.40 -18.08
CA LEU A 246 0.27 1.49 -17.13
C LEU A 246 1.53 1.26 -16.29
N GLY A 247 1.70 0.04 -15.76
CA GLY A 247 2.89 -0.34 -15.01
C GLY A 247 4.18 -0.16 -15.81
N ARG A 248 4.21 -0.61 -17.07
CA ARG A 248 5.35 -0.41 -17.98
C ARG A 248 5.60 1.06 -18.27
N TRP A 249 4.56 1.87 -18.44
CA TRP A 249 4.69 3.29 -18.70
C TRP A 249 5.28 4.05 -17.50
N PHE A 250 4.86 3.71 -16.28
CA PHE A 250 5.39 4.32 -15.06
C PHE A 250 6.83 3.87 -14.73
N ILE A 251 7.17 2.60 -14.98
CA ILE A 251 8.49 2.04 -14.65
C ILE A 251 9.54 2.32 -15.74
N GLY A 252 9.13 2.39 -17.01
CA GLY A 252 10.03 2.50 -18.16
C GLY A 252 10.73 3.85 -18.36
N LYS A 253 10.37 4.89 -17.60
CA LYS A 253 10.99 6.23 -17.69
C LYS A 253 12.10 6.50 -16.68
N SER A 254 12.40 5.57 -15.78
CA SER A 254 13.35 5.80 -14.67
C SER A 254 14.81 5.39 -14.96
N SER A 255 15.14 4.97 -16.17
CA SER A 255 16.49 4.44 -16.51
C SER A 255 17.54 5.49 -16.88
N GLU A 256 17.19 6.78 -16.93
CA GLU A 256 18.17 7.86 -17.09
C GLU A 256 18.40 8.54 -15.74
N ILE A 257 19.20 7.90 -14.89
CA ILE A 257 19.84 8.59 -13.77
C ILE A 257 21.02 9.34 -14.41
N PRO A 258 21.08 10.69 -14.38
CA PRO A 258 22.28 11.42 -14.75
C PRO A 258 23.44 10.87 -13.92
N GLY A 259 24.52 10.46 -14.59
CA GLY A 259 25.71 9.91 -13.93
C GLY A 259 26.16 10.81 -12.77
N ASP A 260 26.73 10.17 -11.74
CA ASP A 260 27.28 10.86 -10.58
C ASP A 260 28.09 12.10 -11.03
N PRO A 261 27.90 13.26 -10.39
CA PRO A 261 28.74 14.41 -10.68
C PRO A 261 30.21 14.03 -10.43
N PRO A 262 31.14 14.50 -11.27
CA PRO A 262 32.55 14.18 -11.12
C PRO A 262 33.03 14.52 -9.71
N ASN A 263 33.77 13.60 -9.11
CA ASN A 263 34.38 13.74 -7.80
C ASN A 263 35.17 15.07 -7.74
N PRO A 264 34.81 16.03 -6.86
CA PRO A 264 35.55 17.29 -6.75
C PRO A 264 36.92 17.12 -6.07
N ALA A 265 37.23 15.94 -5.54
CA ALA A 265 38.58 15.57 -5.13
C ALA A 265 39.25 14.86 -6.30
N GLY A 266 40.13 15.59 -7.00
CA GLY A 266 40.89 15.07 -8.12
C GLY A 266 41.69 13.83 -7.73
N ASP A 267 41.46 12.74 -8.44
CA ASP A 267 42.47 11.70 -8.55
C ASP A 267 43.68 12.32 -9.26
N PRO A 268 44.89 12.28 -8.68
CA PRO A 268 46.08 12.71 -9.39
C PRO A 268 46.26 11.83 -10.65
N PRO A 269 46.76 12.41 -11.75
CA PRO A 269 46.96 11.65 -12.98
C PRO A 269 47.89 10.46 -12.71
N PRO A 270 47.67 9.32 -13.38
CA PRO A 270 48.54 8.16 -13.24
C PRO A 270 49.97 8.56 -13.59
N SER A 271 50.88 8.33 -12.64
CA SER A 271 52.31 8.41 -12.88
C SER A 271 52.67 7.43 -13.99
N CYS A 272 53.33 7.95 -15.04
CA CYS A 272 53.99 7.11 -16.02
C CYS A 272 55.13 6.35 -15.33
N ASP A 273 54.98 5.04 -15.24
CA ASP A 273 56.07 4.04 -15.20
C ASP A 273 55.64 2.86 -16.08
#